data_AF-A0A3D0D769-F1
#
_entry.id   AF-A0A3D0D769-F1
#
_cell.length_a   1.000
_cell.length_b   1.000
_cell.length_c   1.000
_cell.angle_alpha   90.00
_cell.angle_beta   90.00
_cell.angle_gamma   90.00
#
_symmetry.space_group_name_H-M   'P 1'
#
loop_
_entity.id
_entity.type
_entity.pdbx_description
1 polymer ?
#
loop_
_entity_poly.entity_id
_entity_poly.type
_entity_poly.pdbx_seq_one_letter_code
_entity_poly.pdbx_strand_id
1 'polypeptide(L)'
;MTHQIERPAQRPYFIWDYDLTEDEVRAILRGDNEYEKVQMMVRILESARWDDIWRYLTLAEVRRYWPQIYPRMRREVRDVWAWAMDVWSRDAA
;
A
#
# COMPACT_ATOMS: atom_id res chain seq x y z
N MET A 1 -0.38 -3.83 40.82
CA MET A 1 -1.03 -3.48 39.54
C MET A 1 0.05 -3.22 38.52
N THR A 2 0.34 -4.20 37.66
CA THR A 2 1.36 -4.09 36.62
C THR A 2 0.83 -3.12 35.55
N HIS A 3 1.43 -1.94 35.41
CA HIS A 3 1.20 -1.08 34.26
C HIS A 3 1.71 -1.82 33.03
N GLN A 4 0.80 -2.40 32.26
CA GLN A 4 1.10 -2.91 30.94
C GLN A 4 1.39 -1.69 30.07
N ILE A 5 2.67 -1.44 29.80
CA ILE A 5 3.09 -0.40 28.85
C ILE A 5 2.65 -0.92 27.48
N GLU A 6 1.48 -0.50 27.02
CA GLU A 6 1.11 -0.68 25.62
C GLU A 6 2.11 0.11 24.78
N ARG A 7 2.93 -0.60 23.98
CA ARG A 7 3.79 0.08 23.02
C ARG A 7 2.86 0.80 22.05
N PRO A 8 2.98 2.14 21.87
CA PRO A 8 2.16 2.82 20.89
C PRO A 8 2.42 2.16 19.54
N ALA A 9 1.36 1.64 18.92
CA ALA A 9 1.46 1.01 17.63
C ALA A 9 2.09 2.02 16.65
N GLN A 10 3.16 1.59 15.98
CA GLN A 10 4.00 2.52 15.24
C GLN A 10 3.22 3.02 14.01
N ARG A 11 2.95 4.32 13.97
CA ARG A 11 2.32 4.97 12.81
C ARG A 11 3.26 4.87 11.60
N PRO A 12 2.80 4.37 10.45
CA PRO A 12 3.64 4.33 9.25
C PRO A 12 3.98 5.76 8.81
N TYR A 13 5.27 6.04 8.59
CA TYR A 13 5.74 7.40 8.26
C TYR A 13 5.11 7.97 6.96
N PHE A 14 4.64 7.09 6.07
CA PHE A 14 4.02 7.46 4.80
C PHE A 14 2.55 7.88 4.95
N ILE A 15 1.96 7.70 6.13
CA ILE A 15 0.59 8.14 6.47
C ILE A 15 0.71 9.31 7.46
N TRP A 16 0.84 10.53 6.94
CA TRP A 16 1.00 11.75 7.74
C TRP A 16 -0.33 12.51 7.96
N ASP A 17 -1.37 12.17 7.23
CA ASP A 17 -2.69 12.81 7.25
C ASP A 17 -3.74 12.05 8.08
N TYR A 18 -3.57 10.73 8.26
CA TYR A 18 -4.43 9.91 9.11
C TYR A 18 -3.67 9.33 10.31
N ASP A 19 -4.35 9.20 11.45
CA ASP A 19 -3.81 8.52 12.62
C ASP A 19 -4.06 7.01 12.52
N LEU A 20 -3.42 6.37 11.53
CA LEU A 20 -3.48 4.92 11.34
C LEU A 20 -2.20 4.26 11.84
N THR A 21 -2.37 3.17 12.56
CA THR A 21 -1.32 2.26 13.01
C THR A 21 -0.96 1.25 11.92
N GLU A 22 0.20 0.58 12.03
CA GLU A 22 0.55 -0.52 11.11
C GLU A 22 -0.55 -1.60 11.04
N ASP A 23 -1.14 -1.95 12.18
CA ASP A 23 -2.14 -3.01 12.26
C ASP A 23 -3.45 -2.62 11.59
N GLU A 24 -3.86 -1.36 11.70
CA GLU A 24 -5.05 -0.84 11.00
C GLU A 24 -4.83 -0.80 9.49
N VAL A 25 -3.63 -0.43 9.01
CA VAL A 25 -3.29 -0.52 7.58
C VAL A 25 -3.41 -1.97 7.10
N ARG A 26 -2.88 -2.93 7.86
CA ARG A 26 -3.00 -4.36 7.51
C ARG A 26 -4.44 -4.83 7.56
N ALA A 27 -5.24 -4.34 8.50
CA ALA A 27 -6.67 -4.66 8.60
C ALA A 27 -7.43 -4.15 7.37
N ILE A 28 -7.20 -2.91 6.94
CA ILE A 28 -7.80 -2.33 5.72
C ILE A 28 -7.42 -3.17 4.48
N LEU A 29 -6.15 -3.55 4.34
CA LEU A 29 -5.69 -4.36 3.21
C LEU A 29 -6.30 -5.77 3.18
N ARG A 30 -6.60 -6.34 4.34
CA ARG A 30 -7.23 -7.67 4.48
C ARG A 30 -8.75 -7.64 4.44
N GLY A 31 -9.36 -6.48 4.68
CA GLY A 31 -10.81 -6.33 4.75
C GLY A 31 -11.52 -6.52 3.41
N ASP A 32 -12.85 -6.59 3.47
CA ASP A 32 -13.71 -6.84 2.30
C ASP A 32 -14.12 -5.55 1.57
N ASN A 33 -13.87 -4.39 2.17
CA ASN A 33 -14.13 -3.10 1.52
C ASN A 33 -13.08 -2.82 0.43
N GLU A 34 -13.41 -3.18 -0.81
CA GLU A 34 -12.50 -2.99 -1.94
C GLU A 34 -12.11 -1.52 -2.18
N TYR A 35 -13.00 -0.57 -1.89
CA TYR A 35 -12.71 0.84 -2.08
C TYR A 35 -11.60 1.29 -1.12
N GLU A 36 -11.74 1.01 0.18
CA GLU A 36 -10.74 1.36 1.19
C GLU A 36 -9.40 0.66 0.92
N LYS A 37 -9.47 -0.62 0.51
CA LYS A 37 -8.28 -1.39 0.13
C LYS A 37 -7.53 -0.73 -1.02
N VAL A 38 -8.22 -0.39 -2.12
CA VAL A 38 -7.56 0.24 -3.27
C VAL A 38 -7.01 1.62 -2.92
N GLN A 39 -7.73 2.42 -2.12
CA GLN A 39 -7.23 3.71 -1.64
C GLN A 39 -5.93 3.53 -0.83
N MET A 40 -5.88 2.53 0.06
CA MET A 40 -4.67 2.22 0.82
C MET A 40 -3.52 1.74 -0.07
N MET A 41 -3.80 0.90 -1.08
CA MET A 41 -2.80 0.45 -2.05
C MET A 41 -2.20 1.63 -2.83
N VAL A 42 -3.04 2.55 -3.33
CA VAL A 42 -2.58 3.79 -4.00
C VAL A 42 -1.67 4.57 -3.06
N ARG A 43 -2.09 4.78 -1.81
CA ARG A 43 -1.31 5.53 -0.81
C ARG A 43 0.08 4.94 -0.59
N ILE A 44 0.16 3.62 -0.41
CA ILE A 44 1.41 2.90 -0.21
C ILE A 44 2.32 3.05 -1.44
N LEU A 45 1.79 2.82 -2.65
CA LEU A 45 2.58 2.90 -3.89
C LEU A 45 3.08 4.31 -4.20
N GLU A 46 2.39 5.35 -3.73
CA GLU A 46 2.78 6.75 -3.91
C GLU A 46 3.76 7.27 -2.86
N SER A 47 3.73 6.73 -1.64
CA SER A 47 4.30 7.40 -0.47
C SER A 47 5.31 6.55 0.30
N ALA A 48 5.23 5.22 0.21
CA ALA A 48 6.18 4.33 0.86
C ALA A 48 7.49 4.27 0.06
N ARG A 49 8.59 3.99 0.76
CA ARG A 49 9.89 3.70 0.17
C ARG A 49 9.79 2.35 -0.52
N TRP A 50 10.54 2.19 -1.60
CA TRP A 50 10.50 0.99 -2.42
C TRP A 50 10.52 -0.32 -1.63
N ASP A 51 11.48 -0.47 -0.72
CA ASP A 51 11.65 -1.68 0.09
C ASP A 51 10.51 -1.91 1.10
N ASP A 52 9.82 -0.84 1.50
CA ASP A 52 8.73 -0.90 2.48
C ASP A 52 7.39 -1.27 1.83
N ILE A 53 7.20 -0.97 0.54
CA ILE A 53 5.96 -1.30 -0.22
C ILE A 53 5.63 -2.79 -0.08
N TRP A 54 6.65 -3.63 -0.27
CA TRP A 54 6.49 -5.08 -0.30
C TRP A 54 6.27 -5.71 1.09
N ARG A 55 6.35 -4.92 2.16
CA ARG A 55 5.93 -5.35 3.50
C ARG A 55 4.41 -5.35 3.70
N TYR A 56 3.70 -4.66 2.81
CA TYR A 56 2.26 -4.49 2.84
C TYR A 56 1.56 -5.15 1.65
N LEU A 57 2.18 -5.11 0.48
CA LEU A 57 1.59 -5.54 -0.78
C LEU A 57 2.43 -6.66 -1.42
N THR A 58 1.78 -7.50 -2.19
CA THR A 58 2.44 -8.40 -3.15
C THR A 58 2.26 -7.89 -4.57
N LEU A 59 3.21 -8.22 -5.47
CA LEU A 59 3.08 -7.90 -6.89
C LEU A 59 1.80 -8.49 -7.51
N ALA A 60 1.39 -9.68 -7.08
CA ALA A 60 0.16 -10.33 -7.55
C ALA A 60 -1.09 -9.52 -7.18
N GLU A 61 -1.16 -9.00 -5.94
CA GLU A 61 -2.26 -8.14 -5.50
C GLU A 61 -2.26 -6.82 -6.27
N VAL A 62 -1.10 -6.17 -6.42
CA VAL A 62 -1.00 -4.92 -7.17
C VAL A 62 -1.46 -5.11 -8.60
N ARG A 63 -1.08 -6.21 -9.28
CA ARG A 63 -1.56 -6.56 -10.62
C ARG A 63 -3.06 -6.77 -10.67
N ARG A 64 -3.61 -7.55 -9.73
CA ARG A 64 -5.05 -7.82 -9.63
C ARG A 64 -5.86 -6.52 -9.52
N TYR A 65 -5.39 -5.58 -8.71
CA TYR A 65 -6.07 -4.30 -8.47
C TYR A 65 -5.59 -3.18 -9.40
N TRP A 66 -4.65 -3.45 -10.32
CA TRP A 66 -4.04 -2.44 -11.18
C TRP A 66 -5.04 -1.58 -11.97
N PRO A 67 -6.10 -2.13 -12.57
CA PRO A 67 -7.12 -1.33 -13.27
C PRO A 67 -7.84 -0.31 -12.37
N GLN A 68 -7.89 -0.59 -11.07
CA GLN A 68 -8.52 0.28 -10.07
C GLN A 68 -7.52 1.26 -9.42
N ILE A 69 -6.26 0.87 -9.30
CA ILE A 69 -5.16 1.67 -8.74
C ILE A 69 -4.73 2.76 -9.73
N TYR A 70 -4.38 2.35 -10.96
CA TYR A 70 -3.81 3.22 -11.98
C TYR A 70 -4.55 4.56 -12.19
N PRO A 71 -5.90 4.61 -12.36
CA PRO A 71 -6.60 5.88 -12.59
C PRO A 71 -6.60 6.79 -11.36
N ARG A 72 -6.41 6.24 -10.15
CA ARG A 72 -6.41 6.97 -8.87
C ARG A 72 -5.03 7.49 -8.48
N MET A 73 -3.96 6.98 -9.10
CA MET A 73 -2.61 7.43 -8.81
C MET A 73 -2.36 8.86 -9.29
N ARG A 74 -1.57 9.60 -8.54
CA ARG A 74 -0.96 10.88 -8.91
C ARG A 74 -0.18 10.75 -10.22
N ARG A 75 -0.32 11.77 -11.07
CA ARG A 75 0.25 11.76 -12.43
C ARG A 75 1.76 11.59 -12.42
N GLU A 76 2.45 12.13 -11.41
CA GLU A 76 3.92 12.15 -11.35
C GLU A 76 4.55 10.77 -11.17
N VAL A 77 3.85 9.84 -10.52
CA VAL A 77 4.36 8.48 -10.25
C VAL A 77 3.70 7.41 -11.11
N ARG A 78 2.58 7.76 -11.76
CA ARG A 78 1.77 6.83 -12.55
C ARG A 78 2.57 6.17 -13.67
N ASP A 79 3.35 6.95 -14.42
CA ASP A 79 4.10 6.45 -15.58
C ASP A 79 5.24 5.51 -15.15
N VAL A 80 5.88 5.79 -14.03
CA VAL A 80 6.93 4.94 -13.45
C VAL A 80 6.37 3.57 -13.07
N TRP A 81 5.21 3.54 -12.42
CA TRP A 81 4.57 2.29 -12.06
C TRP A 81 3.99 1.54 -13.26
N ALA A 82 3.45 2.24 -14.26
CA ALA A 82 3.01 1.62 -15.51
C ALA A 82 4.17 0.93 -16.24
N TRP A 83 5.32 1.58 -16.30
CA TRP A 83 6.53 0.99 -16.84
C TRP A 83 7.00 -0.23 -16.01
N ALA A 84 7.01 -0.13 -14.68
CA ALA A 84 7.36 -1.26 -13.81
C ALA A 84 6.43 -2.46 -14.02
N MET A 85 5.12 -2.24 -14.18
CA MET A 85 4.16 -3.30 -14.48
C MET A 85 4.44 -3.98 -15.82
N ASP A 86 4.80 -3.21 -16.85
CA ASP A 86 5.19 -3.75 -18.15
C ASP A 86 6.45 -4.62 -18.04
N VAL A 87 7.51 -4.13 -17.38
CA VAL A 87 8.75 -4.89 -17.16
C VAL A 87 8.47 -6.21 -16.45
N TRP A 88 7.75 -6.16 -15.32
CA TRP A 88 7.48 -7.38 -14.56
C TRP A 88 6.60 -8.37 -15.32
N SER A 89 5.72 -7.90 -16.22
CA SER A 89 4.89 -8.78 -17.03
C SER A 89 5.72 -9.64 -17.99
N ARG A 90 6.87 -9.13 -18.43
CA ARG A 90 7.81 -9.80 -19.33
C ARG A 90 8.67 -10.84 -18.60
N ASP A 91 9.04 -10.58 -17.36
CA ASP A 91 9.84 -11.51 -16.53
C ASP A 91 9.03 -12.72 -16.03
N ALA A 92 7.71 -12.66 -16.08
CA ALA A 92 6.83 -13.76 -15.69
C ALA A 92 6.52 -14.75 -16.84
N ALA A 93 7.13 -14.54 -18.02
CA ALA A 93 7.00 -15.36 -19.22
C ALA A 93 8.28 -16.18 -19.47
#